data_AF-A0A920AHQ3-F1
#
_entry.id   AF-A0A920AHQ3-F1
#
_cell.length_a   1.000
_cell.length_b   1.000
_cell.length_c   1.000
_cell.angle_alpha   90.00
_cell.angle_beta   90.00
_cell.angle_gamma   90.00
#
_symmetry.space_group_name_H-M   'P 1'
#
loop_
_entity.id
_entity.type
_entity.pdbx_description
1 polymer ?
#
loop_
_entity_poly.entity_id
_entity_poly.type
_entity_poly.pdbx_seq_one_letter_code
_entity_poly.pdbx_strand_id
1 'polypeptide(L)'
;MRISRALRRGAKRLGYIFSFTGLIDLVAILPTLLQFIWVGADLRLLRVMRLARLLKLSHYTTALEDLVSAIHSERQAFVAALYLMVVALFLSSSLIYVAEHDAQPDAFPSIPETMWWSIVTLTTVGYGDVSPITAGGKLIGALTAIMGVCTVALLTGIVGAGFSKQMSKQYAEFEHKLREALEDGIISSEEAEEIEELRERMGLSKTQAESWCII
;
A
#
# COMPACT_ATOMS: atom_id res chain seq x y z
N MET A 1 -0.93 5.45 45.22
CA MET A 1 -1.56 5.00 43.95
C MET A 1 -1.49 6.00 42.76
N ARG A 2 -1.20 7.31 42.96
CA ARG A 2 -1.15 8.30 41.86
C ARG A 2 0.15 8.32 41.04
N ILE A 3 1.29 7.95 41.65
CA ILE A 3 2.63 8.03 41.01
C ILE A 3 2.81 6.95 39.93
N SER A 4 2.26 5.74 40.13
CA SER A 4 2.33 4.66 39.13
C SER A 4 1.54 4.96 37.84
N ARG A 5 0.48 5.78 37.92
CA ARG A 5 -0.29 6.22 36.75
C ARG A 5 0.48 7.25 35.92
N ALA A 6 1.29 8.12 36.53
CA ALA A 6 2.09 9.11 35.82
C ALA A 6 3.23 8.47 35.02
N LEU A 7 3.93 7.49 35.61
CA LEU A 7 5.00 6.74 34.93
C LEU A 7 4.46 5.88 33.77
N ARG A 8 3.28 5.24 33.93
CA ARG A 8 2.60 4.53 32.84
C ARG A 8 2.17 5.44 31.69
N ARG A 9 1.80 6.70 31.97
CA ARG A 9 1.43 7.69 30.95
C ARG A 9 2.64 8.16 30.15
N GLY A 10 3.80 8.33 30.79
CA GLY A 10 5.06 8.66 30.10
C GLY A 10 5.51 7.57 29.12
N ALA A 11 5.48 6.31 29.56
CA ALA A 11 5.83 5.16 28.71
C ALA A 11 4.87 5.01 27.50
N LYS A 12 3.56 5.24 27.70
CA LYS A 12 2.58 5.24 26.59
C LYS A 12 2.80 6.38 25.58
N ARG A 13 3.23 7.56 26.04
CA ARG A 13 3.53 8.71 25.15
C ARG A 13 4.79 8.49 24.33
N LEU A 14 5.83 7.90 24.92
CA LEU A 14 7.04 7.51 24.19
C LEU A 14 6.75 6.41 23.16
N GLY A 15 5.88 5.44 23.49
CA GLY A 15 5.42 4.43 22.53
C GLY A 15 4.65 5.01 21.34
N TYR A 16 3.94 6.13 21.52
CA TYR A 16 3.25 6.81 20.42
C TYR A 16 4.21 7.57 19.49
N ILE A 17 5.26 8.21 20.01
CA ILE A 17 6.23 8.96 19.16
C ILE A 17 6.96 8.02 18.18
N PHE A 18 7.20 6.77 18.58
CA PHE A 18 7.83 5.75 17.73
C PHE A 18 6.84 4.82 17.02
N SER A 19 5.52 5.09 17.08
CA SER A 19 4.56 4.35 16.26
C SER A 19 4.58 4.86 14.82
N PHE A 20 4.14 4.03 13.86
CA PHE A 20 4.01 4.44 12.46
C PHE A 20 3.18 5.72 12.29
N THR A 21 2.09 5.83 13.06
CA THR A 21 1.22 7.01 13.10
C THR A 21 1.89 8.23 13.73
N GLY A 22 2.65 8.06 14.81
CA GLY A 22 3.40 9.16 15.43
C GLY A 22 4.55 9.67 14.56
N LEU A 23 5.18 8.79 13.77
CA LEU A 23 6.21 9.18 12.81
C LEU A 23 5.62 10.02 11.67
N ILE A 24 4.46 9.64 11.12
CA ILE A 24 3.74 10.43 10.10
C ILE A 24 3.39 11.81 10.66
N ASP A 25 2.90 11.88 11.90
CA ASP A 25 2.54 13.13 12.56
C ASP A 25 3.76 14.02 12.81
N LEU A 26 4.89 13.42 13.24
CA LEU A 26 6.16 14.12 13.42
C LEU A 26 6.64 14.71 12.08
N VAL A 27 6.66 13.90 11.02
CA VAL A 27 7.09 14.32 9.67
C VAL A 27 6.16 15.38 9.07
N ALA A 28 4.87 15.35 9.39
CA ALA A 28 3.90 16.35 8.93
C ALA A 28 4.06 17.72 9.63
N ILE A 29 4.48 17.73 10.90
CA ILE A 29 4.65 18.95 11.72
C ILE A 29 6.07 19.52 11.61
N LEU A 30 7.07 18.68 11.32
CA LEU A 30 8.48 19.04 11.19
C LEU A 30 8.74 20.25 10.26
N PRO A 31 8.13 20.32 9.06
CA PRO A 31 8.37 21.42 8.13
C PRO A 31 7.93 22.75 8.73
N THR A 32 6.74 22.81 9.33
CA THR A 32 6.22 24.01 10.00
C THR A 32 7.10 24.45 11.18
N LEU A 33 7.61 23.50 11.97
CA LEU A 33 8.48 23.80 13.10
C LEU A 33 9.86 24.33 12.64
N LEU A 34 10.47 23.68 11.65
CA LEU A 34 11.77 24.09 11.10
C LEU A 34 11.72 25.46 10.41
N GLN A 35 10.62 25.78 9.71
CA GLN A 35 10.44 27.10 9.10
C GLN A 35 10.32 28.22 10.13
N PHE A 36 9.77 27.93 11.31
CA PHE A 36 9.64 28.90 12.40
C PHE A 36 11.00 29.22 13.03
N ILE A 37 11.90 28.24 13.13
CA ILE A 37 13.22 28.40 13.75
C ILE A 37 14.24 28.97 12.74
N TRP A 38 14.18 28.57 11.47
CA TRP A 38 15.13 29.00 10.42
C TRP A 38 14.46 29.92 9.39
N VAL A 39 14.32 31.19 9.74
CA VAL A 39 13.86 32.24 8.82
C VAL A 39 15.04 32.64 7.91
N GLY A 40 15.14 32.04 6.71
CA GLY A 40 16.07 32.51 5.67
C GLY A 40 16.82 31.46 4.84
N ALA A 41 16.74 30.16 5.15
CA ALA A 41 17.32 29.12 4.28
C ALA A 41 16.47 28.89 3.02
N ASP A 42 17.02 28.29 1.95
CA ASP A 42 16.27 27.98 0.73
C ASP A 42 15.37 26.75 0.97
N LEU A 43 14.20 26.97 1.57
CA LEU A 43 13.31 25.93 2.12
C LEU A 43 12.45 25.22 1.05
N ARG A 44 12.96 25.05 -0.17
CA ARG A 44 12.23 24.38 -1.26
C ARG A 44 11.89 22.93 -0.91
N LEU A 45 12.84 22.21 -0.33
CA LEU A 45 12.64 20.85 0.15
C LEU A 45 11.60 20.81 1.29
N LEU A 46 11.64 21.77 2.22
CA LEU A 46 10.61 21.86 3.28
C LEU A 46 9.22 22.13 2.71
N ARG A 47 9.11 22.86 1.59
CA ARG A 47 7.83 23.11 0.91
C ARG A 47 7.22 21.81 0.37
N VAL A 48 8.04 20.94 -0.22
CA VAL A 48 7.61 19.59 -0.66
C VAL A 48 7.29 18.72 0.55
N MET A 49 8.08 18.78 1.62
CA MET A 49 7.80 18.04 2.87
C MET A 49 6.46 18.43 3.50
N ARG A 50 5.92 19.64 3.25
CA ARG A 50 4.55 19.98 3.69
C ARG A 50 3.50 19.08 3.05
N LEU A 51 3.74 18.49 1.87
CA LEU A 51 2.82 17.51 1.27
C LEU A 51 2.74 16.22 2.08
N ALA A 52 3.73 15.92 2.93
CA ALA A 52 3.65 14.80 3.86
C ALA A 52 2.46 14.91 4.83
N ARG A 53 1.92 16.12 5.05
CA ARG A 53 0.66 16.30 5.80
C ARG A 53 -0.54 15.64 5.11
N LEU A 54 -0.50 15.40 3.80
CA LEU A 54 -1.53 14.63 3.09
C LEU A 54 -1.54 13.17 3.54
N LEU A 55 -0.42 12.64 4.02
CA LEU A 55 -0.38 11.28 4.58
C LEU A 55 -1.23 11.16 5.85
N LYS A 56 -1.60 12.27 6.50
CA LYS A 56 -2.61 12.26 7.58
C LYS A 56 -4.01 11.83 7.10
N LEU A 57 -4.32 11.86 5.80
CA LEU A 57 -5.58 11.29 5.27
C LEU A 57 -5.70 9.79 5.55
N SER A 58 -4.58 9.07 5.72
CA SER A 58 -4.57 7.67 6.16
C SER A 58 -5.37 7.46 7.46
N HIS A 59 -5.47 8.49 8.32
CA HIS A 59 -6.17 8.43 9.59
C HIS A 59 -7.67 8.79 9.46
N TYR A 60 -8.08 9.41 8.35
CA TYR A 60 -9.46 9.85 8.15
C TYR A 60 -10.29 8.88 7.32
N THR A 61 -9.66 7.91 6.64
CA THR A 61 -10.35 6.99 5.73
C THR A 61 -10.09 5.55 6.14
N THR A 62 -11.09 4.91 6.74
CA THR A 62 -11.09 3.47 7.08
C THR A 62 -10.73 2.59 5.87
N ALA A 63 -11.12 2.98 4.66
CA ALA A 63 -10.75 2.24 3.44
C ALA A 63 -9.23 2.16 3.18
N LEU A 64 -8.44 3.15 3.59
CA LEU A 64 -6.98 3.08 3.49
C LEU A 64 -6.39 2.13 4.54
N GLU A 65 -6.96 2.11 5.75
CA GLU A 65 -6.58 1.17 6.79
C GLU A 65 -6.90 -0.28 6.39
N ASP A 66 -8.06 -0.52 5.77
CA ASP A 66 -8.45 -1.83 5.23
C ASP A 66 -7.51 -2.27 4.10
N LEU A 67 -7.13 -1.36 3.20
CA LEU A 67 -6.15 -1.63 2.14
C LEU A 67 -4.77 -1.99 2.71
N VAL A 68 -4.27 -1.21 3.68
CA VAL A 68 -2.97 -1.48 4.32
C VAL A 68 -3.01 -2.79 5.10
N SER A 69 -4.11 -3.06 5.80
CA SER A 69 -4.33 -4.33 6.51
C SER A 69 -4.36 -5.52 5.55
N ALA A 70 -5.02 -5.38 4.40
CA ALA A 70 -5.05 -6.38 3.34
C ALA A 70 -3.65 -6.67 2.76
N ILE A 71 -2.84 -5.63 2.53
CA ILE A 71 -1.44 -5.81 2.08
C ILE A 71 -0.61 -6.46 3.19
N HIS A 72 -0.84 -6.10 4.44
CA HIS A 72 -0.10 -6.67 5.57
C HIS A 72 -0.40 -8.15 5.77
N SER A 73 -1.66 -8.57 5.57
CA SER A 73 -2.07 -9.97 5.67
C SER A 73 -1.44 -10.82 4.57
N GLU A 74 -1.23 -10.27 3.37
CA GLU A 74 -0.59 -10.92 2.22
C GLU A 74 0.87 -10.47 2.00
N ARG A 75 1.53 -9.95 3.05
CA ARG A 75 2.87 -9.33 2.94
C ARG A 75 3.93 -10.24 2.31
N GLN A 76 3.85 -11.55 2.56
CA GLN A 76 4.83 -12.51 2.04
C GLN A 76 4.73 -12.62 0.52
N ALA A 77 3.51 -12.74 -0.01
CA ALA A 77 3.27 -12.78 -1.45
C ALA A 77 3.64 -11.43 -2.11
N PHE A 78 3.27 -10.33 -1.48
CA PHE A 78 3.58 -8.99 -1.99
C PHE A 78 5.09 -8.72 -2.06
N VAL A 79 5.84 -9.06 -1.01
CA VAL A 79 7.31 -8.95 -0.99
C VAL A 79 7.95 -9.87 -2.03
N ALA A 80 7.45 -11.09 -2.20
CA ALA A 80 7.95 -12.00 -3.23
C ALA A 80 7.73 -11.44 -4.65
N ALA A 81 6.55 -10.85 -4.91
CA ALA A 81 6.26 -10.21 -6.20
C ALA A 81 7.17 -9.00 -6.47
N LEU A 82 7.42 -8.15 -5.47
CA LEU A 82 8.38 -7.06 -5.58
C LEU A 82 9.80 -7.55 -5.81
N TYR A 83 10.21 -8.61 -5.12
CA TYR A 83 11.52 -9.23 -5.34
C TYR A 83 11.67 -9.71 -6.78
N LEU A 84 10.66 -10.39 -7.33
CA LEU A 84 10.65 -10.80 -8.74
C LEU A 84 10.72 -9.60 -9.70
N MET A 85 10.01 -8.51 -9.40
CA MET A 85 10.09 -7.26 -10.18
C MET A 85 11.52 -6.70 -10.21
N VAL A 86 12.20 -6.67 -9.05
CA VAL A 86 13.58 -6.19 -8.97
C VAL A 86 14.53 -7.09 -9.76
N VAL A 87 14.39 -8.41 -9.66
CA VAL A 87 15.19 -9.36 -10.46
C VAL A 87 14.94 -9.16 -11.95
N ALA A 88 13.67 -9.04 -12.37
CA ALA A 88 13.28 -8.76 -13.74
C ALA A 88 13.88 -7.45 -14.27
N LEU A 89 13.93 -6.41 -13.43
CA LEU A 89 14.54 -5.13 -13.74
C LEU A 89 16.04 -5.28 -14.01
N PHE A 90 16.80 -5.91 -13.11
CA PHE A 90 18.24 -6.13 -13.31
C PHE A 90 18.52 -7.01 -14.54
N LEU A 91 17.74 -8.07 -14.74
CA LEU A 91 17.90 -8.98 -15.89
C LEU A 91 17.62 -8.27 -17.21
N SER A 92 16.48 -7.60 -17.32
CA SER A 92 16.11 -6.87 -18.55
C SER A 92 17.11 -5.75 -18.85
N SER A 93 17.57 -5.01 -17.83
CA SER A 93 18.54 -3.91 -18.01
C SER A 93 19.87 -4.43 -18.52
N SER A 94 20.35 -5.55 -17.97
CA SER A 94 21.62 -6.15 -18.37
C SER A 94 21.53 -6.74 -19.78
N LEU A 95 20.44 -7.44 -20.11
CA LEU A 95 20.24 -8.06 -21.41
C LEU A 95 20.11 -7.02 -22.53
N ILE A 96 19.31 -5.96 -22.31
CA ILE A 96 19.11 -4.94 -23.33
C ILE A 96 20.37 -4.09 -23.52
N TYR A 97 21.11 -3.79 -22.44
CA TYR A 97 22.40 -3.13 -22.53
C TYR A 97 23.37 -3.92 -23.42
N VAL A 98 23.54 -5.22 -23.18
CA VAL A 98 24.41 -6.06 -24.00
C VAL A 98 23.94 -6.13 -25.47
N ALA A 99 22.64 -6.09 -25.71
CA ALA A 99 22.09 -6.18 -27.06
C ALA A 99 22.14 -4.86 -27.86
N GLU A 100 22.05 -3.71 -27.18
CA GLU A 100 21.85 -2.40 -27.82
C GLU A 100 23.02 -1.43 -27.62
N HIS A 101 23.92 -1.64 -26.65
CA HIS A 101 25.00 -0.69 -26.35
C HIS A 101 25.88 -0.40 -27.57
N ASP A 102 26.26 -1.42 -28.33
CA ASP A 102 27.11 -1.25 -29.51
C ASP A 102 26.40 -0.49 -30.65
N ALA A 103 25.07 -0.62 -30.74
CA ALA A 103 24.27 0.02 -31.78
C ALA A 103 23.78 1.42 -31.38
N GLN A 104 23.55 1.65 -30.09
CA GLN A 104 22.99 2.88 -29.51
C GLN A 104 23.67 3.21 -28.16
N PRO A 105 24.97 3.56 -28.17
CA PRO A 105 25.72 3.79 -26.93
C PRO A 105 25.19 4.97 -26.12
N ASP A 106 24.63 5.99 -26.78
CA ASP A 106 24.04 7.16 -26.09
C ASP A 106 22.69 6.84 -25.42
N ALA A 107 21.94 5.87 -25.95
CA ALA A 107 20.64 5.48 -25.42
C ALA A 107 20.74 4.39 -24.35
N PHE A 108 21.76 3.52 -24.46
CA PHE A 108 22.07 2.45 -23.51
C PHE A 108 23.53 2.55 -23.03
N PRO A 109 23.92 3.63 -22.32
CA PRO A 109 25.32 3.92 -22.00
C PRO A 109 25.90 3.03 -20.90
N SER A 110 25.09 2.69 -19.90
CA SER A 110 25.48 1.84 -18.77
C SER A 110 24.29 1.04 -18.26
N ILE A 111 24.53 -0.05 -17.53
CA ILE A 111 23.45 -0.87 -16.94
C ILE A 111 22.56 0.00 -16.01
N PRO A 112 23.10 0.83 -15.08
CA PRO A 112 22.27 1.66 -14.22
C PRO A 112 21.40 2.68 -14.98
N GLU A 113 21.91 3.28 -16.05
CA GLU A 113 21.12 4.21 -16.87
C GLU A 113 20.05 3.48 -17.67
N THR A 114 20.37 2.28 -18.15
CA THR A 114 19.44 1.38 -18.85
C THR A 114 18.29 0.92 -17.95
N MET A 115 18.47 0.91 -16.62
CA MET A 115 17.38 0.58 -15.67
C MET A 115 16.17 1.49 -15.84
N TRP A 116 16.35 2.74 -16.31
CA TRP A 116 15.23 3.62 -16.61
C TRP A 116 14.29 3.01 -17.66
N TRP A 117 14.84 2.54 -18.78
CA TRP A 117 14.07 1.89 -19.83
C TRP A 117 13.36 0.62 -19.32
N SER A 118 14.07 -0.20 -18.52
CA SER A 118 13.50 -1.40 -17.92
C SER A 118 12.38 -1.10 -16.94
N ILE A 119 12.51 -0.07 -16.09
CA ILE A 119 11.45 0.35 -15.17
C ILE A 119 10.21 0.74 -15.98
N VAL A 120 10.36 1.66 -16.93
CA VAL A 120 9.26 2.19 -17.74
C VAL A 120 8.56 1.08 -18.55
N THR A 121 9.33 0.10 -19.04
CA THR A 121 8.81 -1.04 -19.80
C THR A 121 8.11 -2.06 -18.90
N LEU A 122 8.72 -2.43 -17.76
CA LEU A 122 8.17 -3.41 -16.82
C LEU A 122 6.92 -2.89 -16.11
N THR A 123 6.84 -1.58 -15.84
CA THR A 123 5.64 -0.95 -15.28
C THR A 123 4.60 -0.60 -16.36
N THR A 124 4.79 -1.05 -17.60
CA THR A 124 3.87 -0.83 -18.74
C THR A 124 3.59 0.64 -19.04
N VAL A 125 4.48 1.56 -18.64
CA VAL A 125 4.32 3.00 -18.88
C VAL A 125 4.72 3.32 -20.32
N GLY A 126 5.88 2.82 -20.76
CA GLY A 126 6.31 2.91 -22.16
C GLY A 126 6.36 4.33 -22.73
N TYR A 127 7.12 5.25 -22.13
CA TYR A 127 7.24 6.63 -22.62
C TYR A 127 7.70 6.73 -24.09
N GLY A 128 8.49 5.76 -24.56
CA GLY A 128 8.98 5.71 -25.94
C GLY A 128 10.15 6.69 -26.22
N ASP A 129 10.75 7.24 -25.17
CA ASP A 129 11.96 8.07 -25.21
C ASP A 129 13.20 7.29 -25.64
N VAL A 130 13.31 6.03 -25.20
CA VAL A 130 14.36 5.09 -25.60
C VAL A 130 13.71 3.77 -26.03
N SER A 131 14.22 3.14 -27.09
CA SER A 131 13.72 1.85 -27.58
C SER A 131 14.80 1.05 -28.32
N PRO A 132 14.79 -0.29 -28.21
CA PRO A 132 15.74 -1.12 -28.93
C PRO A 132 15.50 -1.09 -30.44
N ILE A 133 16.59 -0.96 -31.22
CA ILE A 133 16.52 -0.95 -32.69
C ILE A 133 16.97 -2.27 -33.30
N THR A 134 17.84 -3.02 -32.60
CA THR A 134 18.37 -4.30 -33.09
C THR A 134 17.30 -5.39 -33.04
N ALA A 135 17.45 -6.42 -33.88
CA ALA A 135 16.54 -7.56 -33.86
C ALA A 135 16.55 -8.30 -32.51
N GLY A 136 17.75 -8.46 -31.92
CA GLY A 136 17.92 -9.09 -30.61
C GLY A 136 17.32 -8.26 -29.48
N GLY A 137 17.57 -6.95 -29.47
CA GLY A 137 17.00 -6.04 -28.49
C GLY A 137 15.48 -5.94 -28.57
N LYS A 138 14.89 -5.98 -29.77
CA LYS A 138 13.43 -6.04 -29.94
C LYS A 138 12.81 -7.31 -29.36
N LEU A 139 13.48 -8.46 -29.53
CA LEU A 139 13.04 -9.72 -28.90
C LEU A 139 13.09 -9.63 -27.37
N ILE A 140 14.20 -9.11 -26.83
CA ILE A 140 14.35 -8.88 -25.38
C ILE A 140 13.30 -7.89 -24.87
N GLY A 141 13.03 -6.83 -25.62
CA GLY A 141 11.98 -5.85 -25.35
C GLY A 141 10.60 -6.47 -25.28
N ALA A 142 10.25 -7.32 -26.25
CA ALA A 142 8.97 -8.03 -26.25
C ALA A 142 8.83 -8.95 -25.03
N LEU A 143 9.87 -9.72 -24.69
CA LEU A 143 9.87 -10.57 -23.50
C LEU A 143 9.77 -9.76 -22.21
N THR A 144 10.47 -8.62 -22.13
CA THR A 144 10.44 -7.71 -20.99
C THR A 144 9.05 -7.10 -20.81
N ALA A 145 8.39 -6.70 -21.90
CA ALA A 145 7.02 -6.19 -21.86
C ALA A 145 6.02 -7.23 -21.32
N ILE A 146 6.11 -8.48 -21.79
CA ILE A 146 5.26 -9.58 -21.28
C ILE A 146 5.50 -9.81 -19.79
N MET A 147 6.77 -9.86 -19.36
CA MET A 147 7.13 -10.01 -17.96
C MET A 147 6.60 -8.85 -17.10
N GLY A 148 6.62 -7.63 -17.62
CA GLY A 148 6.04 -6.44 -16.98
C GLY A 148 4.56 -6.59 -16.71
N VAL A 149 3.78 -6.94 -17.75
CA VAL A 149 2.33 -7.19 -17.62
C VAL A 149 2.05 -8.27 -16.58
N CYS A 150 2.77 -9.39 -16.62
CA CYS A 150 2.62 -10.47 -15.64
C CYS A 150 2.88 -10.00 -14.20
N THR A 151 3.89 -9.16 -14.00
CA THR A 151 4.27 -8.69 -12.65
C THR A 151 3.26 -7.68 -12.10
N VAL A 152 2.79 -6.74 -12.93
CA VAL A 152 1.73 -5.80 -12.54
C VAL A 152 0.42 -6.53 -12.24
N ALA A 153 0.06 -7.53 -13.04
CA ALA A 153 -1.10 -8.38 -12.79
C ALA A 153 -0.97 -9.15 -11.47
N LEU A 154 0.21 -9.68 -11.16
CA LEU A 154 0.49 -10.37 -9.90
C LEU A 154 0.31 -9.44 -8.69
N LEU A 155 0.90 -8.24 -8.73
CA LEU A 155 0.75 -7.26 -7.65
C LEU A 155 -0.71 -6.86 -7.43
N THR A 156 -1.42 -6.56 -8.51
CA THR A 156 -2.85 -6.21 -8.46
C THR A 156 -3.69 -7.37 -7.92
N GLY A 157 -3.41 -8.61 -8.35
CA GLY A 157 -4.07 -9.82 -7.90
C GLY A 157 -3.87 -10.10 -6.40
N ILE A 158 -2.65 -9.90 -5.89
CA ILE A 158 -2.34 -10.06 -4.46
C ILE A 158 -3.12 -9.06 -3.61
N VAL A 159 -3.14 -7.78 -4.03
CA VAL A 159 -3.89 -6.73 -3.32
C VAL A 159 -5.40 -7.04 -3.34
N GLY A 160 -5.94 -7.44 -4.50
CA GLY A 160 -7.34 -7.82 -4.63
C GLY A 160 -7.73 -9.04 -3.78
N ALA A 161 -6.88 -10.07 -3.76
CA ALA A 161 -7.09 -11.25 -2.92
C ALA A 161 -7.03 -10.92 -1.42
N GLY A 162 -6.07 -10.09 -1.00
CA GLY A 162 -5.97 -9.62 0.38
C GLY A 162 -7.20 -8.83 0.81
N PHE A 163 -7.70 -7.95 -0.06
CA PHE A 163 -8.91 -7.17 0.21
C PHE A 163 -10.15 -8.06 0.31
N SER A 164 -10.32 -8.99 -0.64
CA SER A 164 -11.42 -9.97 -0.63
C SER A 164 -11.40 -10.85 0.63
N LYS A 165 -10.22 -11.31 1.04
CA LYS A 165 -10.03 -12.10 2.27
C LYS A 165 -10.36 -11.29 3.53
N GLN A 166 -9.95 -10.02 3.58
CA GLN A 166 -10.27 -9.13 4.69
C GLN A 166 -11.78 -8.90 4.80
N MET A 167 -12.47 -8.65 3.67
CA MET A 167 -13.93 -8.53 3.64
C MET A 167 -14.60 -9.81 4.09
N SER A 168 -14.20 -10.97 3.56
CA SER A 168 -14.74 -12.28 3.95
C SER A 168 -14.58 -12.55 5.45
N LYS A 169 -13.49 -12.08 6.05
CA LYS A 169 -13.27 -12.20 7.49
C LYS A 169 -14.25 -11.34 8.30
N GLN A 170 -14.45 -10.08 7.89
CA GLN A 170 -15.43 -9.18 8.52
C GLN A 170 -16.85 -9.75 8.43
N TYR A 171 -17.19 -10.33 7.29
CA TYR A 171 -18.46 -11.03 7.08
C TYR A 171 -18.65 -12.25 8.00
N ALA A 172 -17.63 -13.09 8.16
CA ALA A 172 -17.69 -14.22 9.08
C ALA A 172 -17.80 -13.78 10.55
N GLU A 173 -17.12 -12.69 10.95
CA GLU A 173 -17.24 -12.09 12.28
C GLU A 173 -18.66 -11.55 12.53
N PHE A 174 -19.28 -10.92 11.53
CA PHE A 174 -20.67 -10.46 11.59
C PHE A 174 -21.66 -11.62 11.72
N GLU A 175 -21.52 -12.67 10.91
CA GLU A 175 -22.39 -13.85 10.97
C GLU A 175 -22.29 -14.57 12.32
N HIS A 176 -21.07 -14.70 12.88
CA HIS A 176 -20.88 -15.28 14.20
C HIS A 176 -21.62 -14.49 15.28
N LYS A 177 -21.47 -13.16 15.29
CA LYS A 177 -22.19 -12.29 16.24
C LYS A 177 -23.71 -12.39 16.08
N LEU A 178 -24.17 -12.44 14.84
CA LEU A 178 -25.60 -12.59 14.55
C LEU A 178 -26.14 -13.92 15.08
N ARG A 179 -25.42 -15.03 14.86
CA ARG A 179 -25.79 -16.34 15.40
C ARG A 179 -25.82 -16.34 16.92
N GLU A 180 -24.79 -15.80 17.56
CA GLU A 180 -24.69 -15.71 19.03
C GLU A 180 -25.88 -14.94 19.63
N ALA A 181 -26.25 -13.79 19.04
CA ALA A 181 -27.40 -13.01 19.46
C ALA A 181 -28.77 -13.67 19.16
N LEU A 182 -28.80 -14.71 18.31
CA LEU A 182 -30.01 -15.47 18.00
C LEU A 182 -30.13 -16.75 18.84
N GLU A 183 -29.07 -17.22 19.50
CA GLU A 183 -29.05 -18.50 20.24
C GLU A 183 -30.03 -18.53 21.41
N ASP A 184 -30.26 -17.40 22.09
CA ASP A 184 -31.21 -17.29 23.20
C ASP A 184 -32.63 -16.89 22.74
N GLY A 185 -32.79 -16.59 21.44
CA GLY A 185 -34.03 -16.14 20.82
C GLY A 185 -34.50 -14.74 21.24
N ILE A 186 -33.68 -13.98 21.97
CA ILE A 186 -34.00 -12.64 22.47
C ILE A 186 -32.82 -11.71 22.19
N ILE A 187 -32.89 -11.00 21.07
CA ILE A 187 -31.90 -9.95 20.77
C ILE A 187 -32.07 -8.82 21.78
N SER A 188 -31.09 -8.65 22.67
CA SER A 188 -31.06 -7.53 23.61
C SER A 188 -30.84 -6.20 22.88
N SER A 189 -31.19 -5.08 23.52
CA SER A 189 -30.94 -3.76 22.94
C SER A 189 -29.45 -3.47 22.70
N GLU A 190 -28.57 -4.08 23.49
CA GLU A 190 -27.11 -3.92 23.37
C GLU A 190 -26.57 -4.71 22.17
N GLU A 191 -27.03 -5.94 21.96
CA GLU A 191 -26.67 -6.74 20.78
C GLU A 191 -27.22 -6.16 19.48
N ALA A 192 -28.44 -5.63 19.50
CA ALA A 192 -29.02 -4.95 18.35
C ALA A 192 -28.20 -3.72 17.93
N GLU A 193 -27.69 -2.96 18.91
CA GLU A 193 -26.83 -1.80 18.66
C GLU A 193 -25.47 -2.23 18.10
N GLU A 194 -24.84 -3.28 18.64
CA GLU A 194 -23.58 -3.82 18.12
C GLU A 194 -23.69 -4.37 16.68
N ILE A 195 -24.78 -5.06 16.37
CA ILE A 195 -25.04 -5.61 15.03
C ILE A 195 -25.28 -4.47 14.03
N GLU A 196 -26.05 -3.45 14.41
CA GLU A 196 -26.29 -2.29 13.54
C GLU A 196 -25.01 -1.47 13.34
N GLU A 197 -24.18 -1.30 14.37
CA GLU A 197 -22.89 -0.61 14.27
C GLU A 197 -21.92 -1.38 13.35
N LEU A 198 -21.86 -2.72 13.45
CA LEU A 198 -21.08 -3.54 12.52
C LEU A 198 -21.61 -3.43 11.08
N ARG A 199 -22.93 -3.49 10.89
CA ARG A 199 -23.58 -3.36 9.56
C ARG A 199 -23.21 -2.03 8.91
N GLU A 200 -23.30 -0.93 9.66
CA GLU A 200 -22.94 0.41 9.18
C GLU A 200 -21.46 0.55 8.87
N ARG A 201 -20.58 0.02 9.72
CA ARG A 201 -19.13 0.00 9.47
C ARG A 201 -18.76 -0.76 8.21
N MET A 202 -19.47 -1.85 7.91
CA MET A 202 -19.26 -2.64 6.70
C MET A 202 -19.96 -2.05 5.47
N GLY A 203 -20.77 -1.00 5.63
CA GLY A 203 -21.54 -0.38 4.55
C GLY A 203 -22.61 -1.29 3.96
N LEU A 204 -23.09 -2.29 4.73
CA LEU A 204 -24.07 -3.26 4.25
C LEU A 204 -25.48 -2.64 4.22
N SER A 205 -26.20 -2.86 3.12
CA SER A 205 -27.63 -2.52 3.08
C SER A 205 -28.42 -3.40 4.05
N LYS A 206 -29.53 -2.88 4.59
CA LYS A 206 -30.42 -3.65 5.49
C LYS A 206 -30.92 -4.95 4.86
N THR A 207 -31.26 -4.90 3.57
CA THR A 207 -31.70 -6.07 2.80
C THR A 207 -30.63 -7.16 2.68
N GLN A 208 -29.34 -6.80 2.61
CA GLN A 208 -28.25 -7.79 2.60
C GLN A 208 -28.08 -8.44 3.98
N ALA A 209 -28.17 -7.66 5.06
CA ALA A 209 -28.10 -8.19 6.42
C ALA A 209 -29.29 -9.10 6.76
N GLU A 210 -30.51 -8.71 6.35
CA GLU A 210 -31.74 -9.49 6.54
C GLU A 210 -31.67 -10.87 5.86
N SER A 211 -30.97 -10.99 4.73
CA SER A 211 -30.80 -12.28 4.06
C SER A 211 -30.04 -13.32 4.91
N TRP A 212 -29.28 -12.87 5.90
CA TRP A 212 -28.49 -13.72 6.79
C TRP A 212 -29.22 -14.06 8.09
N CYS A 213 -30.26 -13.29 8.45
CA CYS A 213 -31.14 -13.58 9.59
C CYS A 213 -32.22 -14.64 9.30
N ILE A 214 -32.43 -15.00 8.02
CA ILE A 214 -33.52 -15.90 7.59
C ILE A 214 -33.07 -17.39 7.55
N ILE A 215 -31.79 -17.67 7.87
CA ILE A 215 -31.23 -19.04 7.97
C ILE A 215 -31.15 -19.45 9.43
#